data_AF-A0A944B922-F1
#
_entry.id   AF-A0A944B922-F1
#
_cell.length_a   1.000
_cell.length_b   1.000
_cell.length_c   1.000
_cell.angle_alpha   90.00
_cell.angle_beta   90.00
_cell.angle_gamma   90.00
#
_symmetry.space_group_name_H-M   'P 1'
#
loop_
_entity.id
_entity.type
_entity.pdbx_description
1 polymer ?
#
loop_
_entity_poly.entity_id
_entity_poly.type
_entity_poly.pdbx_seq_one_letter_code
_entity_poly.pdbx_strand_id
1 'polypeptide(L)'
;MKKLLFILAIAAVSCSDKQPQVQVQQTEATPSTETISKDIDARAIEKIQTFYGKYIFGREEATDSVIAQYCTNALAQKLRDDYNNEFADGGGYAIWEFRSGAQDGEDIQEVEKIEPLGESKYLVHYNDMGNKGVLTISTVVENNEILFDKIISSAE
;
A
#
# COMPACT_ATOMS: atom_id res chain seq x y z
N MET A 1 -39.41 38.81 23.36
CA MET A 1 -40.78 38.89 23.95
C MET A 1 -41.80 38.81 22.83
N LYS A 2 -42.80 37.91 22.98
CA LYS A 2 -44.11 37.85 22.28
C LYS A 2 -44.04 37.42 20.79
N LYS A 3 -44.88 36.54 20.24
CA LYS A 3 -46.10 35.81 20.67
C LYS A 3 -46.42 34.77 19.55
N LEU A 4 -46.80 33.52 19.91
CA LEU A 4 -48.10 32.82 19.64
C LEU A 4 -48.45 32.60 18.14
N LEU A 5 -48.97 31.46 17.66
CA LEU A 5 -50.05 30.59 18.19
C LEU A 5 -50.19 29.29 17.34
N PHE A 6 -50.41 28.15 18.02
CA PHE A 6 -51.17 26.90 17.75
C PHE A 6 -51.53 26.41 16.33
N ILE A 7 -51.61 25.06 16.18
CA ILE A 7 -52.86 24.32 15.84
C ILE A 7 -52.75 22.80 16.16
N LEU A 8 -53.88 22.33 16.72
CA LEU A 8 -54.50 21.03 17.01
C LEU A 8 -53.80 19.65 16.93
N ALA A 9 -54.24 18.84 17.90
CA ALA A 9 -53.99 17.43 18.17
C ALA A 9 -54.70 16.44 17.22
N ILE A 10 -54.16 15.22 17.16
CA ILE A 10 -54.94 13.99 16.94
C ILE A 10 -54.44 12.93 17.93
N ALA A 11 -55.36 12.40 18.74
CA ALA A 11 -55.13 11.23 19.58
C ALA A 11 -55.67 9.98 18.86
N ALA A 12 -54.91 8.89 18.88
CA ALA A 12 -55.43 7.54 18.76
C ALA A 12 -54.57 6.58 19.59
N VAL A 13 -55.25 5.89 20.50
CA VAL A 13 -54.78 4.86 21.42
C VAL A 13 -54.45 3.58 20.68
N SER A 14 -53.33 2.90 21.01
CA SER A 14 -53.29 1.43 21.03
C SER A 14 -52.06 0.87 21.76
N CYS A 15 -52.37 0.08 22.79
CA CYS A 15 -51.69 -1.06 23.43
C CYS A 15 -50.19 -1.07 23.81
N SER A 16 -50.01 -1.41 25.10
CA SER A 16 -48.86 -1.94 25.83
C SER A 16 -47.79 -2.68 25.02
N ASP A 17 -46.51 -2.40 25.31
CA ASP A 17 -45.69 -3.27 26.15
C ASP A 17 -44.42 -2.54 26.61
N LYS A 18 -44.05 -2.74 27.88
CA LYS A 18 -42.79 -2.23 28.45
C LYS A 18 -41.63 -3.04 27.87
N GLN A 19 -40.75 -2.41 27.11
CA GLN A 19 -39.40 -2.90 26.86
C GLN A 19 -38.38 -1.84 27.27
N PRO A 20 -37.30 -2.20 27.98
CA PRO A 20 -36.25 -1.26 28.33
C PRO A 20 -35.52 -0.80 27.07
N GLN A 21 -35.40 0.52 26.91
CA GLN A 21 -34.53 1.14 25.91
C GLN A 21 -33.08 0.85 26.31
N VAL A 22 -32.46 -0.15 25.69
CA VAL A 22 -31.00 -0.27 25.69
C VAL A 22 -30.48 0.86 24.82
N GLN A 23 -29.94 1.91 25.47
CA GLN A 23 -29.16 2.93 24.79
C GLN A 23 -27.97 2.25 24.12
N VAL A 24 -27.99 2.17 22.80
CA VAL A 24 -26.81 1.86 22.01
C VAL A 24 -25.89 3.07 22.14
N GLN A 25 -24.96 3.01 23.10
CA GLN A 25 -23.84 3.94 23.14
C GLN A 25 -22.98 3.65 21.91
N GLN A 26 -23.00 4.59 20.99
CA GLN A 26 -22.07 4.69 19.89
C GLN A 26 -20.71 5.06 20.50
N THR A 27 -19.96 4.06 20.93
CA THR A 27 -18.56 4.22 21.35
C THR A 27 -17.73 4.37 20.08
N GLU A 28 -17.27 5.59 19.80
CA GLU A 28 -16.14 5.82 18.90
C GLU A 28 -14.92 5.11 19.50
N ALA A 29 -14.65 3.89 19.05
CA ALA A 29 -13.47 3.15 19.45
C ALA A 29 -12.26 3.69 18.69
N THR A 30 -11.31 4.30 19.39
CA THR A 30 -9.96 4.55 18.88
C THR A 30 -9.38 3.21 18.41
N PRO A 31 -8.95 3.06 17.15
CA PRO A 31 -8.47 1.79 16.63
C PRO A 31 -7.23 1.32 17.40
N SER A 32 -7.18 0.03 17.70
CA SER A 32 -6.03 -0.57 18.38
C SER A 32 -4.80 -0.56 17.46
N THR A 33 -3.61 -0.51 18.05
CA THR A 33 -2.34 -0.53 17.32
C THR A 33 -2.22 -1.73 16.38
N GLU A 34 -2.78 -2.88 16.76
CA GLU A 34 -2.81 -4.08 15.92
C GLU A 34 -3.69 -3.91 14.68
N THR A 35 -4.85 -3.26 14.80
CA THR A 35 -5.73 -2.98 13.65
C THR A 35 -5.09 -1.99 12.70
N ILE A 36 -4.42 -0.95 13.21
CA ILE A 36 -3.68 0.03 12.39
C ILE A 36 -2.52 -0.64 11.64
N SER A 37 -1.75 -1.51 12.33
CA SER A 37 -0.67 -2.27 11.71
C SER A 37 -1.16 -3.12 10.54
N LYS A 38 -2.27 -3.86 10.72
CA LYS A 38 -2.84 -4.70 9.67
C LYS A 38 -3.37 -3.90 8.47
N ASP A 39 -3.94 -2.72 8.72
CA ASP A 39 -4.36 -1.80 7.65
C ASP A 39 -3.16 -1.29 6.84
N ILE A 40 -2.10 -0.87 7.51
CA ILE A 40 -0.86 -0.43 6.85
C ILE A 40 -0.25 -1.57 6.03
N ASP A 41 -0.19 -2.79 6.60
CA ASP A 41 0.34 -3.96 5.89
C ASP A 41 -0.49 -4.28 4.65
N ALA A 42 -1.82 -4.27 4.74
CA ALA A 42 -2.69 -4.52 3.59
C ALA A 42 -2.46 -3.49 2.48
N ARG A 43 -2.39 -2.20 2.83
CA ARG A 43 -2.12 -1.11 1.89
C ARG A 43 -0.71 -1.20 1.27
N ALA A 44 0.29 -1.60 2.04
CA ALA A 44 1.65 -1.79 1.54
C ALA A 44 1.72 -2.95 0.54
N ILE A 45 1.10 -4.09 0.88
CA ILE A 45 1.00 -5.26 0.00
C ILE A 45 0.33 -4.88 -1.32
N GLU A 46 -0.82 -4.20 -1.27
CA GLU A 46 -1.52 -3.73 -2.48
C GLU A 46 -0.64 -2.82 -3.34
N LYS A 47 0.09 -1.90 -2.69
CA LYS A 47 0.99 -0.97 -3.38
C LYS A 47 2.16 -1.69 -4.04
N ILE A 48 2.77 -2.67 -3.38
CA ILE A 48 3.83 -3.52 -3.95
C ILE A 48 3.30 -4.34 -5.13
N GLN A 49 2.15 -5.02 -4.97
CA GLN A 49 1.52 -5.79 -6.05
C GLN A 49 1.24 -4.93 -7.27
N THR A 50 0.69 -3.73 -7.06
CA THR A 50 0.40 -2.79 -8.15
C THR A 50 1.66 -2.32 -8.84
N PHE A 51 2.72 -2.00 -8.09
CA PHE A 51 3.98 -1.55 -8.65
C PHE A 51 4.61 -2.64 -9.54
N TYR A 52 4.66 -3.87 -9.02
CA TYR A 52 5.19 -5.01 -9.77
C TYR A 52 4.36 -5.30 -11.03
N GLY A 53 3.04 -5.37 -10.90
CA GLY A 53 2.15 -5.71 -12.02
C GLY A 53 2.15 -4.68 -13.14
N LYS A 54 2.38 -3.40 -12.84
CA LYS A 54 2.37 -2.32 -13.84
C LYS A 54 3.74 -1.99 -14.41
N TYR A 55 4.74 -1.85 -13.55
CA TYR A 55 6.02 -1.21 -13.90
C TYR A 55 7.20 -2.18 -13.93
N ILE A 56 7.19 -3.23 -13.10
CA ILE A 56 8.28 -4.21 -13.10
C ILE A 56 8.03 -5.29 -14.15
N PHE A 57 6.90 -6.00 -14.06
CA PHE A 57 6.52 -7.06 -14.99
C PHE A 57 5.48 -6.61 -16.03
N GLY A 58 4.92 -5.41 -15.85
CA GLY A 58 3.98 -4.82 -16.79
C GLY A 58 4.66 -4.10 -17.96
N ARG A 59 3.87 -3.30 -18.66
CA ARG A 59 4.32 -2.54 -19.86
C ARG A 59 4.35 -1.03 -19.61
N GLU A 60 4.03 -0.57 -18.41
CA GLU A 60 4.07 0.85 -18.08
C GLU A 60 5.49 1.28 -17.71
N GLU A 61 5.85 2.52 -18.08
CA GLU A 61 7.16 3.09 -17.77
C GLU A 61 7.20 3.66 -16.35
N ALA A 62 8.29 3.39 -15.63
CA ALA A 62 8.57 3.98 -14.32
C ALA A 62 9.13 5.42 -14.45
N THR A 63 8.27 6.34 -14.92
CA THR A 63 8.60 7.77 -15.07
C THR A 63 8.94 8.44 -13.73
N ASP A 64 9.50 9.66 -13.76
CA ASP A 64 9.77 10.45 -12.56
C ASP A 64 8.54 10.59 -11.64
N SER A 65 7.34 10.77 -12.23
CA SER A 65 6.09 10.88 -11.44
C SER A 65 5.71 9.56 -10.78
N VAL A 66 5.97 8.43 -11.43
CA VAL A 66 5.73 7.11 -10.85
C VAL A 66 6.71 6.87 -9.73
N ILE A 67 8.01 7.13 -9.95
CA ILE A 67 9.01 6.96 -8.90
C ILE A 67 8.71 7.85 -7.70
N ALA A 68 8.31 9.10 -7.88
CA ALA A 68 7.90 9.98 -6.79
C ALA A 68 6.63 9.51 -6.04
N GLN A 69 5.75 8.77 -6.71
CA GLN A 69 4.54 8.20 -6.09
C GLN A 69 4.84 6.94 -5.26
N TYR A 70 5.87 6.19 -5.63
CA TYR A 70 6.17 4.88 -5.05
C TYR A 70 7.38 4.87 -4.11
N CYS A 71 8.39 5.69 -4.36
CA CYS A 71 9.68 5.65 -3.65
C CYS A 71 9.88 6.90 -2.79
N THR A 72 10.63 6.75 -1.70
CA THR A 72 11.22 7.90 -1.02
C THR A 72 12.23 8.59 -1.92
N ASN A 73 12.54 9.86 -1.67
CA ASN A 73 13.58 10.57 -2.40
C ASN A 73 14.94 9.87 -2.31
N ALA A 74 15.23 9.23 -1.17
CA ALA A 74 16.47 8.49 -0.96
C ALA A 74 16.55 7.25 -1.89
N LEU A 75 15.48 6.45 -1.96
CA LEU A 75 15.44 5.31 -2.87
C LEU A 75 15.45 5.74 -4.33
N ALA A 76 14.69 6.77 -4.69
CA ALA A 76 14.67 7.34 -6.03
C ALA A 76 16.07 7.78 -6.48
N GLN A 77 16.83 8.44 -5.58
CA GLN A 77 18.20 8.84 -5.87
C GLN A 77 19.11 7.62 -6.05
N LYS A 78 19.03 6.61 -5.17
CA LYS A 78 19.81 5.36 -5.33
C LYS A 78 19.57 4.74 -6.71
N LEU A 79 18.29 4.54 -7.08
CA LEU A 79 17.93 3.94 -8.36
C LEU A 79 18.45 4.77 -9.55
N ARG A 80 18.44 6.10 -9.44
CA ARG A 80 18.98 6.99 -10.47
C ARG A 80 20.50 6.87 -10.57
N ASP A 81 21.19 6.80 -9.44
CA ASP A 81 22.65 6.65 -9.39
C ASP A 81 23.08 5.31 -9.98
N ASP A 82 22.40 4.21 -9.60
CA ASP A 82 22.65 2.88 -10.15
C ASP A 82 22.44 2.84 -11.67
N TYR A 83 21.38 3.51 -12.17
CA TYR A 83 21.14 3.63 -13.60
C TYR A 83 22.29 4.35 -14.31
N ASN A 84 22.69 5.52 -13.79
CA ASN A 84 23.75 6.33 -14.39
C ASN A 84 25.13 5.66 -14.32
N ASN A 85 25.34 4.75 -13.38
CA ASN A 85 26.57 3.96 -13.29
C ASN A 85 26.66 2.90 -14.41
N GLU A 86 25.53 2.43 -14.92
CA GLU A 86 25.47 1.42 -15.99
C GLU A 86 25.27 2.05 -17.38
N PHE A 87 24.50 3.15 -17.47
CA PHE A 87 24.13 3.78 -18.72
C PHE A 87 24.55 5.26 -18.78
N ALA A 88 25.25 5.62 -19.86
CA ALA A 88 25.80 6.96 -20.05
C ALA A 88 24.79 7.98 -20.63
N ASP A 89 23.61 7.53 -21.06
CA ASP A 89 22.52 8.40 -21.53
C ASP A 89 21.80 9.11 -20.37
N GLY A 90 21.83 8.50 -19.19
CA GLY A 90 21.24 9.02 -17.97
C GLY A 90 19.71 9.17 -18.03
N GLY A 91 19.13 9.76 -17.00
CA GLY A 91 17.70 10.10 -16.98
C GLY A 91 16.75 8.94 -16.64
N GLY A 92 17.27 7.71 -16.47
CA GLY A 92 16.49 6.56 -16.02
C GLY A 92 16.59 6.27 -14.52
N TYR A 93 16.00 5.13 -14.15
CA TYR A 93 16.04 4.54 -12.82
C TYR A 93 16.31 3.04 -12.96
N ALA A 94 17.16 2.48 -12.09
CA ALA A 94 17.55 1.08 -12.05
C ALA A 94 16.43 0.18 -11.52
N ILE A 95 15.26 0.20 -12.15
CA ILE A 95 14.10 -0.60 -11.71
C ILE A 95 14.33 -2.11 -11.84
N TRP A 96 15.38 -2.54 -12.53
CA TRP A 96 15.84 -3.93 -12.53
C TRP A 96 16.36 -4.38 -11.15
N GLU A 97 16.66 -3.48 -10.22
CA GLU A 97 16.99 -3.81 -8.82
C GLU A 97 15.83 -4.53 -8.10
N PHE A 98 14.59 -4.43 -8.62
CA PHE A 98 13.42 -5.17 -8.13
C PHE A 98 13.29 -6.59 -8.72
N ARG A 99 14.20 -6.98 -9.61
CA ARG A 99 14.14 -8.21 -10.42
C ARG A 99 15.20 -9.22 -9.99
N SER A 100 15.25 -10.36 -10.66
CA SER A 100 16.22 -11.44 -10.38
C SER A 100 17.62 -11.16 -10.98
N GLY A 101 17.72 -10.20 -11.91
CA GLY A 101 18.91 -9.99 -12.73
C GLY A 101 19.04 -10.96 -13.92
N ALA A 102 18.14 -11.95 -14.04
CA ALA A 102 18.06 -12.80 -15.23
C ALA A 102 17.78 -11.93 -16.47
N GLN A 103 18.43 -12.27 -17.58
CA GLN A 103 18.23 -11.60 -18.87
C GLN A 103 17.29 -12.39 -19.79
N ASP A 104 17.27 -13.72 -19.64
CA ASP A 104 16.48 -14.64 -20.45
C ASP A 104 15.80 -15.68 -19.57
N GLY A 105 14.69 -16.24 -20.08
CA GLY A 105 13.99 -17.35 -19.45
C GLY A 105 12.62 -17.64 -20.06
N GLU A 106 11.75 -18.29 -19.29
CA GLU A 106 10.37 -18.56 -19.69
C GLU A 106 9.53 -17.27 -19.64
N ASP A 107 8.47 -17.14 -20.44
CA ASP A 107 7.60 -15.94 -20.41
C ASP A 107 6.60 -15.99 -19.25
N ILE A 108 7.11 -16.12 -18.03
CA ILE A 108 6.35 -16.19 -16.78
C ILE A 108 6.90 -15.13 -15.83
N GLN A 109 6.08 -14.13 -15.52
CA GLN A 109 6.44 -13.00 -14.66
C GLN A 109 5.30 -12.66 -13.71
N GLU A 110 5.49 -12.88 -12.42
CA GLU A 110 4.46 -12.62 -11.40
C GLU A 110 5.03 -12.45 -10.00
N VAL A 111 4.29 -11.74 -9.15
CA VAL A 111 4.51 -11.79 -7.70
C VAL A 111 3.74 -13.00 -7.17
N GLU A 112 4.45 -13.94 -6.55
CA GLU A 112 3.86 -15.18 -6.03
C GLU A 112 3.31 -14.99 -4.62
N LYS A 113 4.06 -14.26 -3.79
CA LYS A 113 3.74 -14.05 -2.38
C LYS A 113 4.42 -12.80 -1.85
N ILE A 114 3.74 -12.11 -0.94
CA ILE A 114 4.33 -11.03 -0.14
C ILE A 114 4.11 -11.36 1.33
N GLU A 115 5.19 -11.39 2.11
CA GLU A 115 5.17 -11.69 3.54
C GLU A 115 5.53 -10.45 4.35
N PRO A 116 4.63 -9.93 5.19
CA PRO A 116 5.00 -8.94 6.20
C PRO A 116 6.00 -9.54 7.18
N LEU A 117 7.15 -8.90 7.33
CA LEU A 117 8.19 -9.30 8.29
C LEU A 117 8.11 -8.52 9.62
N GLY A 118 7.14 -7.60 9.73
CA GLY A 118 7.12 -6.58 10.78
C GLY A 118 8.07 -5.42 10.46
N GLU A 119 8.01 -4.37 11.28
CA GLU A 119 8.85 -3.16 11.11
C GLU A 119 8.77 -2.54 9.70
N SER A 120 7.58 -2.60 9.08
CA SER A 120 7.35 -2.06 7.72
C SER A 120 8.26 -2.67 6.65
N LYS A 121 8.60 -3.96 6.78
CA LYS A 121 9.36 -4.74 5.80
C LYS A 121 8.50 -5.84 5.20
N TYR A 122 8.67 -6.07 3.90
CA TYR A 122 7.90 -7.04 3.14
C TYR A 122 8.84 -7.90 2.28
N LEU A 123 8.83 -9.22 2.50
CA LEU A 123 9.55 -10.18 1.67
C LEU A 123 8.71 -10.48 0.43
N VAL A 124 9.21 -10.12 -0.73
CA VAL A 124 8.53 -10.31 -2.01
C VAL A 124 9.13 -11.53 -2.69
N HIS A 125 8.31 -12.57 -2.85
CA HIS A 125 8.62 -13.74 -3.66
C HIS A 125 8.03 -13.53 -5.05
N TYR A 126 8.86 -13.67 -6.06
CA TYR A 126 8.45 -13.44 -7.44
C TYR A 126 9.06 -14.48 -8.38
N ASN A 127 8.39 -14.65 -9.51
CA ASN A 127 8.88 -15.36 -10.67
C ASN A 127 9.26 -14.33 -11.73
N ASP A 128 10.52 -14.29 -12.13
CA ASP A 128 11.07 -13.37 -13.13
C ASP A 128 11.63 -14.18 -14.30
N MET A 129 10.82 -14.26 -15.35
CA MET A 129 11.11 -15.04 -16.55
C MET A 129 11.36 -16.53 -16.24
N GLY A 130 10.56 -17.14 -15.37
CA GLY A 130 10.78 -18.52 -14.91
C GLY A 130 11.80 -18.66 -13.77
N ASN A 131 12.52 -17.59 -13.41
CA ASN A 131 13.50 -17.61 -12.32
C ASN A 131 12.88 -17.13 -11.00
N LYS A 132 12.94 -17.97 -9.97
CA LYS A 132 12.46 -17.59 -8.63
C LYS A 132 13.42 -16.59 -8.01
N GLY A 133 12.89 -15.45 -7.58
CA GLY A 133 13.62 -14.41 -6.89
C GLY A 133 12.97 -14.04 -5.56
N VAL A 134 13.78 -13.44 -4.69
CA VAL A 134 13.33 -12.92 -3.41
C VAL A 134 14.13 -11.68 -3.02
N LEU A 135 13.40 -10.63 -2.62
CA LEU A 135 13.98 -9.43 -2.04
C LEU A 135 13.08 -8.87 -0.94
N THR A 136 13.64 -8.03 -0.08
CA THR A 136 12.87 -7.31 0.92
C THR A 136 12.69 -5.85 0.49
N ILE A 137 11.45 -5.35 0.56
CA ILE A 137 11.13 -3.93 0.45
C ILE A 137 10.86 -3.40 1.85
N SER A 138 11.60 -2.39 2.30
CA SER A 138 11.19 -1.61 3.46
C SER A 138 10.36 -0.41 3.01
N THR A 139 9.36 -0.05 3.81
CA THR A 139 8.48 1.09 3.54
C THR A 139 8.46 2.08 4.69
N VAL A 140 8.09 3.33 4.38
CA VAL A 140 7.76 4.36 5.36
C VAL A 140 6.36 4.91 5.09
N VAL A 141 5.72 5.46 6.11
CA VAL A 141 4.47 6.20 5.97
C VAL A 141 4.77 7.69 6.09
N GLU A 142 4.62 8.43 4.99
CA GLU A 142 4.82 9.88 4.93
C GLU A 142 3.52 10.55 4.46
N ASN A 143 2.99 11.51 5.22
CA ASN A 143 1.74 12.20 4.86
C ASN A 143 0.57 11.24 4.55
N ASN A 144 0.48 10.13 5.29
CA ASN A 144 -0.49 9.04 5.08
C ASN A 144 -0.33 8.26 3.76
N GLU A 145 0.76 8.44 3.03
CA GLU A 145 1.16 7.64 1.87
C GLU A 145 2.22 6.62 2.26
N ILE A 146 2.14 5.41 1.68
CA ILE A 146 3.17 4.39 1.83
C ILE A 146 4.20 4.59 0.73
N LEU A 147 5.47 4.71 1.08
CA LEU A 147 6.59 4.83 0.15
C LEU A 147 7.62 3.73 0.37
N PHE A 148 8.19 3.20 -0.69
CA PHE A 148 9.31 2.26 -0.66
C PHE A 148 10.58 3.03 -0.30
N ASP A 149 11.27 2.58 0.73
CA ASP A 149 12.44 3.25 1.28
C ASP A 149 13.75 2.55 0.91
N LYS A 150 13.77 1.21 0.91
CA LYS A 150 14.95 0.42 0.55
C LYS A 150 14.56 -0.88 -0.12
N ILE A 151 15.42 -1.32 -1.02
CA ILE A 151 15.44 -2.66 -1.59
C ILE A 151 16.64 -3.36 -0.96
N ILE A 152 16.40 -4.53 -0.40
CA ILE A 152 17.44 -5.38 0.19
C ILE A 152 17.36 -6.70 -0.56
N SER A 153 18.26 -6.90 -1.52
CA SER A 153 18.41 -8.17 -2.20
C SER A 153 19.08 -9.18 -1.27
N SER A 154 18.78 -10.46 -1.46
CA SER A 154 19.36 -11.55 -0.67
C SER A 154 20.79 -11.92 -1.10
N ALA A 155 21.41 -11.10 -1.95
CA ALA A 155 22.68 -11.38 -2.59
C ALA A 155 23.78 -10.44 -2.07
N GLU A 156 24.50 -10.91 -1.06
CA GLU A 156 25.97 -10.77 -0.99
C GLU A 156 26.57 -12.17 -0.78
#